data_AF-A0A7Y8JLM0-F1
#
_entry.id   AF-A0A7Y8JLM0-F1
#
_cell.length_a   1.000
_cell.length_b   1.000
_cell.length_c   1.000
_cell.angle_alpha   90.00
_cell.angle_beta   90.00
_cell.angle_gamma   90.00
#
_symmetry.space_group_name_H-M   'P 1'
#
loop_
_entity.id
_entity.type
_entity.pdbx_description
1 polymer ?
#
loop_
_entity_poly.entity_id
_entity_poly.type
_entity_poly.pdbx_seq_one_letter_code
_entity_poly.pdbx_strand_id
1 'polypeptide(L)'
;MSNPLDELASEYVLGTLPAEQRAEVEQRLKHDSELRAAVDAWEQRLLPLTALAEPVPPSAQLWRRIERSTANQPAGVPWWNLLALWRGLAGAGLVTT
;
A
#
# COMPACT_ATOMS: atom_id res chain seq x y z
N MET A 1 4.91 -15.86 32.16
CA MET A 1 4.21 -14.57 31.98
C MET A 1 4.44 -14.18 30.54
N SER A 2 3.41 -14.20 29.70
CA SER A 2 3.54 -13.78 28.30
C SER A 2 3.86 -12.28 28.27
N ASN A 3 4.79 -11.86 27.41
CA ASN A 3 5.10 -10.45 27.23
C ASN A 3 3.86 -9.78 26.61
N PRO A 4 3.35 -8.64 27.12
CA PRO A 4 2.20 -7.94 26.52
C PRO A 4 2.42 -7.58 25.04
N LEU A 5 3.66 -7.37 24.61
CA LEU A 5 3.99 -7.17 23.20
C LEU A 5 3.79 -8.44 22.36
N ASP A 6 4.12 -9.61 22.90
CA ASP A 6 3.93 -10.89 22.21
C ASP A 6 2.44 -11.22 22.06
N GLU A 7 1.62 -10.92 23.08
CA GLU A 7 0.18 -11.11 23.03
C GLU A 7 -0.46 -10.20 21.97
N LEU A 8 -0.17 -8.90 22.01
CA LEU A 8 -0.66 -7.94 21.03
C LEU A 8 -0.22 -8.28 19.60
N ALA A 9 1.03 -8.69 19.40
CA ALA A 9 1.54 -9.11 18.10
C ALA A 9 0.83 -10.38 17.60
N SER A 10 0.56 -11.35 18.48
CA SER A 10 -0.16 -12.57 18.13
C SER A 10 -1.57 -12.29 17.63
N GLU A 11 -2.32 -11.44 18.34
CA GLU A 11 -3.70 -11.07 17.98
C GLU A 11 -3.74 -10.23 16.70
N TYR A 12 -2.74 -9.35 16.51
CA TYR A 12 -2.59 -8.58 15.28
C TYR A 12 -2.36 -9.49 14.08
N VAL A 13 -1.40 -10.42 14.16
CA VAL A 13 -1.05 -11.34 13.06
C VAL A 13 -2.19 -12.31 12.76
N LEU A 14 -2.86 -12.83 13.79
CA LEU A 14 -4.04 -13.69 13.62
C LEU A 14 -5.27 -12.91 13.10
N GLY A 15 -5.24 -11.59 13.14
CA GLY A 15 -6.34 -10.74 12.70
C GLY A 15 -7.54 -10.76 13.64
N THR A 16 -7.34 -11.08 14.93
CA THR A 16 -8.41 -11.14 15.95
C THR A 16 -8.65 -9.80 16.63
N LEU A 17 -7.78 -8.80 16.41
CA LEU A 17 -7.96 -7.46 16.96
C LEU A 17 -9.16 -6.72 16.34
N PRO A 18 -9.93 -5.95 17.13
CA PRO A 18 -10.90 -4.98 16.63
C PRO A 18 -10.24 -3.95 15.71
N ALA A 19 -11.01 -3.41 14.75
CA ALA A 19 -10.52 -2.51 13.70
C ALA A 19 -9.76 -1.28 14.25
N GLU A 20 -10.26 -0.66 15.32
CA GLU A 20 -9.63 0.51 15.94
C GLU A 20 -8.24 0.15 16.52
N GLN A 21 -8.15 -0.94 17.28
CA GLN A 21 -6.88 -1.40 17.86
C GLN A 21 -5.89 -1.83 16.77
N ARG A 22 -6.38 -2.42 15.69
CA ARG A 22 -5.56 -2.75 14.53
C ARG A 22 -4.95 -1.48 13.90
N ALA A 23 -5.73 -0.42 13.74
CA ALA A 23 -5.24 0.86 13.22
C ALA A 23 -4.18 1.49 14.12
N GLU A 24 -4.36 1.40 15.45
CA GLU A 24 -3.35 1.85 16.42
C GLU A 24 -2.04 1.06 16.29
N VAL A 25 -2.11 -0.27 16.19
CA VAL A 25 -0.94 -1.13 15.97
C VAL A 25 -0.25 -0.79 14.64
N GLU A 26 -1.01 -0.59 13.55
CA GLU A 26 -0.47 -0.21 12.24
C GLU A 26 0.26 1.15 12.26
N GLN A 27 -0.24 2.12 13.02
CA GLN A 27 0.46 3.39 13.24
C GLN A 27 1.74 3.17 14.04
N ARG A 28 1.65 2.39 15.12
CA ARG A 28 2.74 2.14 16.05
C ARG A 28 3.90 1.37 15.41
N LEU A 29 3.61 0.42 14.53
CA LEU A 29 4.59 -0.36 13.76
C LEU A 29 5.54 0.51 12.93
N LYS A 30 5.18 1.75 12.61
CA LYS A 30 6.06 2.68 11.86
C LYS A 30 7.27 3.13 12.68
N HIS A 31 7.17 3.14 14.00
CA HIS A 31 8.18 3.72 14.89
C HIS A 31 8.63 2.80 16.03
N ASP A 32 7.89 1.72 16.32
CA ASP A 32 8.24 0.73 17.35
C ASP A 32 8.92 -0.50 16.73
N SER A 33 10.24 -0.61 16.92
CA SER A 33 11.03 -1.73 16.38
C SER A 33 10.84 -3.04 17.14
N GLU A 34 10.54 -2.98 18.44
CA GLU A 34 10.34 -4.18 19.26
C GLU A 34 9.02 -4.85 18.91
N LEU A 35 7.95 -4.06 18.75
CA LEU A 35 6.67 -4.53 18.25
C LEU A 35 6.80 -5.16 16.86
N ARG A 36 7.59 -4.53 15.97
CA ARG A 36 7.83 -5.08 14.62
C ARG A 36 8.52 -6.43 14.68
N ALA A 37 9.56 -6.57 15.53
CA ALA A 37 10.24 -7.84 15.72
C ALA A 37 9.31 -8.94 16.28
N ALA A 38 8.40 -8.58 17.19
CA ALA A 38 7.40 -9.51 17.71
C ALA A 38 6.40 -9.95 16.63
N VAL A 39 5.91 -9.03 15.80
CA VAL A 39 5.05 -9.32 14.66
C VAL A 39 5.76 -10.24 13.65
N ASP A 40 6.99 -9.89 13.25
CA ASP A 40 7.79 -10.69 12.33
C ASP A 40 8.02 -12.12 12.87
N ALA A 41 8.28 -12.26 14.17
CA ALA A 41 8.45 -13.56 14.80
C ALA A 41 7.16 -14.40 14.76
N TRP A 42 5.99 -13.78 14.95
CA TRP A 42 4.70 -14.45 14.83
C TRP A 42 4.36 -14.83 13.38
N GLU A 43 4.62 -13.95 12.42
CA GLU A 43 4.45 -14.26 11.00
C GLU A 43 5.32 -15.45 10.57
N GLN A 44 6.61 -15.45 10.96
CA GLN A 44 7.52 -16.56 10.66
C GLN A 44 7.07 -17.91 11.25
N ARG A 45 6.43 -17.89 12.43
CA ARG A 45 5.87 -19.09 13.07
C ARG A 45 4.64 -19.62 12.33
N LEU A 46 3.80 -18.73 11.80
CA LEU A 46 2.51 -19.09 11.19
C LEU A 46 2.61 -19.34 9.68
N LEU A 47 3.53 -18.68 8.98
CA LEU A 47 3.72 -18.83 7.53
C LEU A 47 3.85 -20.29 7.05
N PRO A 48 4.61 -21.18 7.72
CA PRO A 48 4.72 -22.58 7.30
C PRO A 48 3.39 -23.33 7.29
N LEU A 49 2.42 -22.92 8.13
CA LEU A 49 1.10 -23.54 8.17
C LEU A 49 0.30 -23.27 6.88
N THR A 50 0.57 -22.16 6.19
CA THR A 50 -0.11 -21.83 4.92
C THR A 50 0.24 -22.83 3.81
N ALA A 51 1.40 -23.48 3.88
CA ALA A 51 1.81 -24.51 2.92
C ALA A 51 0.98 -25.81 3.04
N LEU A 52 0.24 -25.98 4.14
CA LEU A 52 -0.66 -27.11 4.34
C LEU A 52 -2.03 -26.91 3.66
N ALA A 53 -2.34 -25.68 3.24
CA ALA A 53 -3.59 -25.38 2.53
C ALA A 53 -3.52 -25.84 1.07
N GLU A 54 -4.64 -26.36 0.57
CA GLU A 54 -4.75 -26.75 -0.84
C GLU A 54 -4.65 -25.52 -1.76
N PRO A 55 -3.80 -25.54 -2.81
CA PRO A 55 -3.68 -24.41 -3.73
C PRO A 55 -4.97 -24.18 -4.52
N VAL A 56 -5.50 -22.94 -4.47
CA VAL A 56 -6.67 -22.53 -5.26
C VAL A 56 -6.20 -21.68 -6.45
N PRO A 57 -6.43 -22.10 -7.70
CA PRO A 57 -6.01 -21.32 -8.86
C PRO A 57 -6.83 -20.02 -9.00
N PRO A 58 -6.18 -18.85 -9.15
CA PRO A 58 -6.90 -17.59 -9.35
C PRO A 58 -7.51 -17.50 -10.76
N SER A 59 -8.46 -16.59 -10.95
CA SER A 59 -9.03 -16.35 -12.28
C SER A 59 -7.97 -15.76 -13.24
N ALA A 60 -8.01 -16.17 -14.52
CA ALA A 60 -7.06 -15.70 -15.54
C ALA A 60 -7.10 -14.17 -15.79
N GLN A 61 -8.15 -13.48 -15.34
CA GLN A 61 -8.29 -12.04 -15.46
C GLN A 61 -7.72 -11.27 -14.25
N LEU A 62 -7.52 -11.93 -13.10
CA LEU A 62 -7.11 -11.28 -11.86
C LEU A 62 -5.76 -10.58 -12.03
N TRP A 63 -4.80 -11.25 -12.65
CA TRP A 63 -3.46 -10.70 -12.84
C TRP A 63 -3.46 -9.42 -13.67
N ARG A 64 -4.18 -9.43 -14.81
CA ARG A 64 -4.39 -8.24 -15.66
C ARG A 64 -5.10 -7.09 -14.94
N ARG A 65 -5.89 -7.37 -13.90
CA ARG A 65 -6.54 -6.32 -13.08
C ARG A 65 -5.54 -5.69 -12.11
N ILE A 66 -4.72 -6.51 -11.46
CA ILE A 66 -3.68 -6.06 -10.53
C ILE A 66 -2.69 -5.16 -11.28
N GLU A 67 -2.16 -5.62 -12.41
CA GLU A 67 -1.21 -4.86 -13.25
C GLU A 67 -1.74 -3.46 -13.62
N ARG A 68 -3.03 -3.37 -14.00
CA ARG A 68 -3.66 -2.09 -14.32
C ARG A 68 -3.88 -1.18 -13.11
N SER A 69 -4.09 -1.74 -11.91
CA SER A 69 -4.25 -0.96 -10.69
C SER A 69 -2.94 -0.39 -10.16
N THR A 70 -1.82 -1.07 -10.41
CA THR A 70 -0.48 -0.62 -10.00
C THR A 70 0.20 0.24 -11.07
N ALA A 71 -0.21 0.12 -12.34
CA ALA A 71 0.24 1.03 -13.37
C ALA A 71 -0.21 2.45 -13.02
N ASN A 72 0.76 3.28 -12.62
CA ASN A 72 0.56 4.69 -12.32
C ASN A 72 0.06 5.36 -13.61
N GLN A 73 -1.27 5.44 -13.79
CA GLN A 73 -1.84 6.06 -14.97
C GLN A 73 -1.50 7.55 -14.88
N PRO A 74 -0.71 8.11 -15.80
CA PRO A 74 -0.49 9.54 -15.81
C PRO A 74 -1.86 10.17 -16.00
N ALA A 75 -2.34 10.89 -14.98
CA ALA A 75 -3.51 11.74 -15.13
C ALA A 75 -3.19 12.67 -16.30
N GLY A 76 -3.88 12.49 -17.43
CA GLY A 76 -3.63 13.25 -18.64
C GLY A 76 -3.72 14.73 -18.30
N VAL A 77 -2.58 15.44 -18.33
CA VAL A 77 -2.56 16.87 -18.04
C VAL A 77 -3.42 17.57 -19.08
N PRO A 78 -4.49 18.28 -18.65
CA PRO A 78 -5.41 18.83 -19.60
C PRO A 78 -4.76 19.95 -20.42
N TRP A 79 -5.16 20.05 -21.69
CA TRP A 79 -4.49 20.89 -22.69
C TRP A 79 -4.46 22.39 -22.35
N TRP A 80 -5.44 22.86 -21.59
CA TRP A 80 -5.50 24.25 -21.09
C TRP A 80 -4.45 24.56 -20.01
N ASN A 81 -3.87 23.52 -19.39
CA ASN A 81 -2.85 23.63 -18.34
C ASN A 81 -1.42 23.58 -18.90
N LEU A 82 -1.25 23.39 -20.22
CA LEU A 82 0.06 23.50 -20.84
C LEU A 82 0.43 24.99 -20.97
N LEU A 83 1.37 25.44 -20.13
CA LEU A 83 2.00 26.77 -20.26
C LEU A 83 2.60 27.02 -21.65
N ALA A 84 2.89 25.98 -22.44
CA ALA A 84 3.31 26.09 -23.82
C ALA A 84 2.25 26.78 -24.71
N LEU A 85 0.97 26.52 -24.46
CA LEU A 85 -0.14 27.16 -25.17
C LEU A 85 -0.20 28.66 -24.86
N TRP A 86 -0.13 29.01 -23.56
CA TRP A 86 -0.11 30.41 -23.11
C TRP A 86 1.16 31.14 -23.55
N ARG A 87 2.31 30.46 -23.58
CA ARG A 87 3.57 31.01 -24.10
C ARG A 87 3.53 31.25 -25.61
N GLY A 88 2.86 30.40 -26.38
CA GLY A 88 2.63 30.63 -27.82
C GLY A 88 1.75 31.86 -28.07
N LEU A 89 0.68 32.02 -27.28
CA LEU A 89 -0.20 33.20 -27.32
C LEU A 89 0.52 34.49 -26.92
N ALA A 90 1.35 34.48 -25.87
CA ALA A 90 2.11 35.66 -25.45
C ALA A 90 3.25 36.02 -26.43
N GLY A 91 3.87 35.02 -27.07
CA GLY A 91 4.94 35.25 -28.06
C GLY A 91 4.45 35.91 -29.35
N ALA A 92 3.20 35.65 -29.76
CA ALA A 92 2.62 36.24 -30.98
C ALA A 92 2.34 37.75 -30.84
N GLY A 93 2.22 38.29 -29.62
CA GLY A 93 1.97 39.71 -29.38
C GLY A 93 3.19 40.62 -29.53
N LEU A 94 4.41 40.06 -29.59
CA LEU A 94 5.65 40.84 -29.68
C LEU A 94 6.15 41.06 -31.12
N VAL A 95 5.37 40.66 -32.13
CA VAL A 95 5.75 40.78 -33.56
C VAL A 95 4.99 41.90 -34.28
N THR A 96 4.14 42.67 -33.60
CA THR A 96 3.30 43.72 -34.24
C THR A 96 3.79 45.16 -34.05
N THR A 97 5.07 45.38 -33.78
CA THR A 97 5.72 46.72 -33.82
C THR A 97 7.04 46.63 -34.54
#